data_AF-A0A397HTJ4-F1
#
_entry.id   AF-A0A397HTJ4-F1
#
_cell.length_a   1.000
_cell.length_b   1.000
_cell.length_c   1.000
_cell.angle_alpha   90.00
_cell.angle_beta   90.00
_cell.angle_gamma   90.00
#
_symmetry.space_group_name_H-M   'P 1'
#
loop_
_entity.id
_entity.type
_entity.pdbx_description
1 polymer ?
#
loop_
_entity_poly.entity_id
_entity_poly.type
_entity_poly.pdbx_seq_one_letter_code
_entity_poly.pdbx_strand_id
1 'polypeptide(L)'
;MNVSTGQKRKRIINNNNPEEFASAINKILKSSIKSTTDQKITPILSRSKGIEQRIDEEKLEYRARKASNLEKKKLASKDRIKSDFTTIDRERKLRKIATRGVVQLFNAIHISQKVVDEAVKEVGGSQKLTSREAKDVANMSKDTFLEILKGEHNSESCGEES
;
A
#
# COMPACT_ATOMS: atom_id res chain seq x y z
N MET A 1 39.33 6.78 -59.78
CA MET A 1 39.79 5.86 -58.71
C MET A 1 39.26 6.39 -57.39
N ASN A 2 38.53 5.56 -56.64
CA ASN A 2 37.86 5.87 -55.38
C ASN A 2 38.85 6.01 -54.21
N VAL A 3 38.57 6.90 -53.26
CA VAL A 3 39.04 6.74 -51.87
C VAL A 3 37.91 7.06 -50.89
N SER A 4 37.43 6.00 -50.24
CA SER A 4 36.39 5.98 -49.22
C SER A 4 36.95 6.47 -47.87
N THR A 5 36.34 7.50 -47.27
CA THR A 5 36.62 7.93 -45.89
C THR A 5 35.64 7.25 -44.93
N GLY A 6 36.05 6.13 -44.34
CA GLY A 6 35.25 5.38 -43.37
C GLY A 6 35.32 5.97 -41.96
N GLN A 7 34.25 6.60 -41.48
CA GLN A 7 34.07 6.93 -40.07
C GLN A 7 33.71 5.65 -39.29
N LYS A 8 34.65 5.12 -38.48
CA LYS A 8 34.39 3.95 -37.62
C LYS A 8 33.55 4.38 -36.41
N ARG A 9 32.27 3.98 -36.38
CA ARG A 9 31.42 4.05 -35.18
C ARG A 9 31.99 3.14 -34.09
N LYS A 10 32.27 3.71 -32.91
CA LYS A 10 32.68 2.95 -31.72
C LYS A 10 31.52 2.04 -31.29
N ARG A 11 31.75 0.72 -31.29
CA ARG A 11 30.81 -0.26 -30.72
C ARG A 11 30.77 -0.07 -29.21
N ILE A 12 29.58 0.12 -28.64
CA ILE A 12 29.37 0.01 -27.21
C ILE A 12 29.33 -1.49 -26.92
N ILE A 13 30.40 -1.99 -26.28
CA ILE A 13 30.55 -3.40 -25.92
C ILE A 13 30.01 -3.54 -24.49
N ASN A 14 28.87 -4.24 -24.34
CA ASN A 14 28.33 -4.61 -23.04
C ASN A 14 28.88 -5.98 -22.65
N ASN A 15 30.02 -6.02 -21.96
CA ASN A 15 30.60 -7.26 -21.43
C ASN A 15 30.41 -7.32 -19.91
N ASN A 16 29.40 -8.05 -19.45
CA ASN A 16 29.14 -8.31 -18.03
C ASN A 16 29.89 -9.56 -17.52
N ASN A 17 31.11 -9.81 -18.01
CA ASN A 17 31.92 -10.97 -17.61
C ASN A 17 32.86 -10.59 -16.45
N PRO A 18 32.73 -11.23 -15.26
CA PRO A 18 33.56 -10.89 -14.09
C PRO A 18 35.05 -11.20 -14.31
N GLU A 19 35.36 -12.24 -15.09
CA GLU A 19 36.75 -12.64 -15.40
C GLU A 19 37.47 -11.65 -16.33
N GLU A 20 36.81 -11.16 -17.38
CA GLU A 20 37.36 -10.13 -18.26
C GLU A 20 37.54 -8.80 -17.52
N PHE A 21 36.61 -8.47 -16.62
CA PHE A 21 36.71 -7.32 -15.74
C PHE A 21 37.89 -7.43 -14.75
N ALA A 22 38.04 -8.58 -14.08
CA ALA A 22 39.15 -8.84 -13.17
C ALA A 22 40.51 -8.79 -13.89
N SER A 23 40.59 -9.34 -15.10
CA SER A 23 41.79 -9.27 -15.94
C SER A 23 42.12 -7.83 -16.37
N ALA A 24 41.11 -7.04 -16.76
CA ALA A 24 41.26 -5.62 -17.10
C ALA A 24 41.73 -4.79 -15.89
N ILE A 25 41.15 -5.00 -14.70
CA ILE A 25 41.59 -4.35 -13.46
C ILE A 25 43.04 -4.71 -13.15
N ASN A 26 43.41 -6.00 -13.21
CA ASN A 26 44.79 -6.43 -12.99
C ASN A 26 45.77 -5.77 -13.96
N LYS A 27 45.37 -5.59 -15.23
CA LYS A 27 46.18 -4.90 -16.23
C LYS A 27 46.34 -3.40 -15.94
N ILE A 28 45.29 -2.74 -15.44
CA ILE A 28 45.30 -1.33 -15.04
C ILE A 28 46.16 -1.14 -13.79
N LEU A 29 46.01 -1.98 -12.77
CA LEU A 29 46.82 -1.94 -11.54
C LEU A 29 48.30 -2.19 -11.81
N LYS A 30 48.63 -3.06 -12.77
CA LYS A 30 50.01 -3.30 -13.23
C LYS A 30 50.57 -2.17 -14.10
N SER A 31 49.72 -1.29 -14.64
CA SER A 31 50.17 -0.15 -15.44
C SER A 31 50.61 0.99 -14.52
N SER A 32 51.93 1.14 -14.33
CA SER A 32 52.52 2.25 -13.56
C SER A 32 52.46 3.55 -14.38
N ILE A 33 51.89 4.61 -13.80
CA ILE A 33 51.75 5.93 -14.41
C ILE A 33 53.12 6.62 -14.35
N LYS A 34 53.78 6.84 -15.50
CA LYS A 34 55.03 7.60 -15.53
C LYS A 34 54.77 9.05 -15.11
N SER A 35 55.28 9.46 -13.95
CA SER A 35 55.27 10.85 -13.49
C SER A 35 56.33 11.65 -14.25
N THR A 36 56.02 12.13 -15.45
CA THR A 36 56.83 13.11 -16.16
C THR A 36 56.30 14.51 -15.88
N THR A 37 57.21 15.39 -15.48
CA THR A 37 57.02 16.60 -14.63
C THR A 37 56.03 17.68 -15.05
N ASP A 38 55.45 17.74 -16.26
CA ASP A 38 54.65 18.92 -16.65
C ASP A 38 53.15 18.69 -16.91
N GLN A 39 52.67 17.46 -16.72
CA GLN A 39 51.24 17.16 -16.84
C GLN A 39 50.89 16.17 -15.74
N LYS A 40 50.29 16.64 -14.64
CA LYS A 40 49.67 15.76 -13.63
C LYS A 40 48.53 15.00 -14.31
N ILE A 41 48.83 13.85 -14.90
CA ILE A 41 47.85 12.89 -15.43
C ILE A 41 47.20 12.23 -14.20
N THR A 42 46.28 12.96 -13.58
CA THR A 42 45.36 12.39 -12.60
C THR A 42 44.58 11.29 -13.31
N PRO A 43 44.44 10.08 -12.73
CA PRO A 43 43.70 8.99 -13.34
C PRO A 43 42.31 9.47 -13.74
N ILE A 44 41.86 9.12 -14.94
CA ILE A 44 40.67 9.72 -15.59
C ILE A 44 39.42 9.64 -14.69
N LEU A 45 39.31 8.60 -13.86
CA LEU A 45 38.22 8.38 -12.91
C LEU A 45 38.20 9.35 -11.72
N SER A 46 39.34 9.94 -11.31
CA SER A 46 39.37 10.90 -10.21
C SER A 46 38.80 12.27 -10.61
N ARG A 47 38.63 12.51 -11.91
CA ARG A 47 38.05 13.76 -12.45
C ARG A 47 36.53 13.69 -12.56
N SER A 48 35.96 12.49 -12.71
CA SER A 48 34.52 12.29 -12.87
C SER A 48 33.81 12.14 -11.52
N LYS A 49 33.38 13.26 -10.93
CA LYS A 49 32.62 13.30 -9.67
C LYS A 49 31.13 12.92 -9.79
N GLY A 50 30.65 12.63 -11.00
CA GLY A 50 29.21 12.43 -11.25
C GLY A 50 28.62 11.22 -10.53
N ILE A 51 29.41 10.17 -10.29
CA ILE A 51 28.93 8.98 -9.54
C ILE A 51 28.87 9.29 -8.04
N GLU A 52 29.88 9.97 -7.49
CA GLU A 52 29.91 10.40 -6.09
C GLU A 52 28.74 11.34 -5.77
N GLN A 53 28.49 12.32 -6.64
CA GLN A 53 27.37 13.25 -6.50
C GLN A 53 26.02 12.53 -6.50
N ARG A 54 25.81 11.55 -7.39
CA ARG A 54 24.56 10.76 -7.41
C ARG A 54 24.38 9.93 -6.15
N ILE A 55 25.45 9.31 -5.65
CA ILE A 55 25.41 8.52 -4.41
C ILE A 55 25.07 9.43 -3.22
N ASP A 56 25.66 10.62 -3.16
CA ASP A 56 25.41 11.56 -2.07
C ASP A 56 24.00 12.16 -2.17
N GLU A 57 23.51 12.45 -3.37
CA GLU A 57 22.13 12.87 -3.62
C GLU A 57 21.12 11.78 -3.22
N GLU A 58 21.36 10.52 -3.59
CA GLU A 58 20.52 9.39 -3.21
C GLU A 58 20.50 9.17 -1.69
N LYS A 59 21.65 9.28 -1.02
CA LYS A 59 21.72 9.22 0.46
C LYS A 59 20.92 10.35 1.10
N LEU A 60 21.01 11.55 0.55
CA LEU A 60 20.34 12.74 1.08
C LEU A 60 18.82 12.62 0.88
N GLU A 61 18.38 12.17 -0.29
CA GLU A 61 16.98 11.85 -0.59
C GLU A 61 16.44 10.76 0.33
N TYR A 62 17.21 9.68 0.55
CA TYR A 62 16.84 8.62 1.48
C TYR A 62 16.64 9.15 2.91
N ARG A 63 17.54 10.01 3.39
CA ARG A 63 17.42 10.64 4.72
C ARG A 63 16.21 11.55 4.80
N ALA A 64 15.96 12.37 3.79
CA ALA A 64 14.78 13.24 3.71
C ALA A 64 13.49 12.40 3.75
N ARG A 65 13.39 11.37 2.90
CA ARG A 65 12.23 10.48 2.86
C ARG A 65 12.02 9.76 4.19
N LYS A 66 13.09 9.32 4.85
CA LYS A 66 13.02 8.70 6.18
C LYS A 66 12.52 9.68 7.24
N ALA A 67 13.00 10.93 7.23
CA ALA A 67 12.54 11.97 8.15
C ALA A 67 11.05 12.26 7.96
N SER A 68 10.60 12.49 6.72
CA SER A 68 9.17 12.72 6.44
C SER A 68 8.29 11.52 6.81
N ASN A 69 8.76 10.30 6.60
CA ASN A 69 8.03 9.10 7.04
C ASN A 69 7.94 8.99 8.56
N LEU A 70 8.99 9.39 9.29
CA LEU A 70 8.96 9.43 10.75
C LEU A 70 7.98 10.48 11.27
N GLU A 71 7.94 11.67 10.66
CA GLU A 71 6.97 12.71 11.01
C GLU A 71 5.53 12.27 10.77
N LYS A 72 5.26 11.68 9.60
CA LYS A 72 3.94 11.10 9.29
C LYS A 72 3.54 10.02 10.30
N LYS A 73 4.48 9.15 10.69
CA LYS A 73 4.24 8.13 11.72
C LYS A 73 4.01 8.74 13.10
N LYS A 74 4.73 9.80 13.47
CA LYS A 74 4.52 10.53 14.74
C LYS A 74 3.14 11.16 14.80
N LEU A 75 2.71 11.81 13.72
CA LEU A 75 1.36 12.37 13.61
C LEU A 75 0.29 11.28 13.73
N ALA A 76 0.45 10.16 13.02
CA ALA A 76 -0.50 9.03 13.08
C ALA A 76 -0.51 8.27 14.41
N SER A 77 0.54 8.39 15.24
CA SER A 77 0.63 7.73 16.55
C SER A 77 0.32 8.65 17.73
N LYS A 78 0.14 9.95 17.50
CA LYS A 78 -0.10 10.94 18.57
C LYS A 78 -1.29 10.57 19.46
N ASP A 79 -2.38 10.13 18.85
CA ASP A 79 -3.62 9.81 19.58
C ASP A 79 -3.84 8.29 19.74
N ARG A 80 -2.85 7.47 19.33
CA ARG A 80 -2.97 6.01 19.35
C ARG A 80 -2.28 5.42 20.59
N ILE A 81 -3.09 4.92 21.53
CA ILE A 81 -2.59 4.10 22.64
C ILE A 81 -2.12 2.76 22.06
N LYS A 82 -0.82 2.46 22.17
CA LYS A 82 -0.26 1.16 21.76
C LYS A 82 -0.61 0.14 22.83
N SER A 83 -1.19 -1.00 22.45
CA SER A 83 -1.43 -2.07 23.40
C SER A 83 -0.16 -2.81 23.76
N ASP A 84 -0.02 -3.10 25.05
CA ASP A 84 1.06 -3.90 25.61
C ASP A 84 0.68 -5.38 25.58
N PHE A 85 1.68 -6.26 25.58
CA PHE A 85 1.48 -7.72 25.45
C PHE A 85 0.50 -8.32 26.48
N THR A 86 0.39 -7.71 27.65
CA THR A 86 -0.52 -8.13 28.73
C THR A 86 -1.98 -7.70 28.50
N THR A 87 -2.24 -6.69 27.67
CA THR A 87 -3.57 -6.15 27.38
C THR A 87 -4.15 -6.63 26.04
N ILE A 88 -3.33 -7.23 25.18
CA ILE A 88 -3.70 -7.68 23.83
C ILE A 88 -4.93 -8.61 23.85
N ASP A 89 -5.01 -9.54 24.79
CA ASP A 89 -6.11 -10.52 24.80
C ASP A 89 -7.45 -9.87 25.16
N ARG A 90 -7.45 -8.95 26.12
CA ARG A 90 -8.66 -8.18 26.49
C ARG A 90 -9.10 -7.28 25.33
N GLU A 91 -8.16 -6.58 24.69
CA GLU A 91 -8.45 -5.72 23.54
C GLU A 91 -8.98 -6.54 22.34
N ARG A 92 -8.40 -7.71 22.07
CA ARG A 92 -8.85 -8.62 21.01
C ARG A 92 -10.29 -9.09 21.25
N LYS A 93 -10.66 -9.39 22.51
CA LYS A 93 -12.04 -9.73 22.88
C LYS A 93 -12.99 -8.55 22.63
N LEU A 94 -12.64 -7.35 23.08
CA LEU A 94 -13.45 -6.14 22.85
C LEU A 94 -13.63 -5.85 21.36
N ARG A 95 -12.56 -5.98 20.56
CA ARG A 95 -12.63 -5.83 19.10
C ARG A 95 -13.60 -6.82 18.48
N LYS A 96 -13.54 -8.09 18.88
CA LYS A 96 -14.47 -9.13 18.41
C LYS A 96 -15.92 -8.82 18.78
N ILE A 97 -16.18 -8.32 19.99
CA ILE A 97 -17.52 -7.91 20.43
C ILE A 97 -18.02 -6.73 19.59
N ALA A 98 -17.19 -5.71 19.40
CA ALA A 98 -17.54 -4.55 18.58
C ALA A 98 -17.82 -4.93 17.12
N THR A 99 -16.99 -5.79 16.51
CA THR A 99 -17.21 -6.26 15.14
C THR A 99 -18.48 -7.11 15.04
N ARG A 100 -18.75 -7.97 16.04
CA ARG A 100 -19.99 -8.76 16.09
C ARG A 100 -21.22 -7.86 16.14
N GLY A 101 -21.19 -6.81 16.96
CA GLY A 101 -22.29 -5.83 17.02
C GLY A 101 -22.51 -5.09 15.71
N VAL A 102 -21.43 -4.62 15.05
CA VAL A 102 -21.55 -3.95 13.73
C VAL A 102 -22.10 -4.90 12.66
N VAL A 103 -21.66 -6.16 12.64
CA VAL A 103 -22.15 -7.16 11.69
C VAL A 103 -23.61 -7.50 11.95
N GLN A 104 -24.01 -7.67 13.21
CA GLN A 104 -25.41 -7.91 13.57
C GLN A 104 -26.32 -6.75 13.14
N LEU A 105 -25.86 -5.51 13.31
CA LEU A 105 -26.57 -4.33 12.85
C LEU A 105 -26.73 -4.31 11.32
N PHE A 106 -25.64 -4.55 10.59
CA PHE A 106 -25.67 -4.55 9.12
C PHE A 106 -26.56 -5.67 8.57
N ASN A 107 -26.49 -6.86 9.16
CA ASN A 107 -27.34 -7.99 8.78
C ASN A 107 -28.82 -7.67 9.05
N ALA A 108 -29.15 -7.07 10.20
CA ALA A 108 -30.52 -6.65 10.51
C ALA A 108 -31.04 -5.57 9.55
N ILE A 109 -30.23 -4.57 9.21
CA ILE A 109 -30.57 -3.55 8.21
C ILE A 109 -30.83 -4.20 6.86
N HIS A 110 -29.93 -5.10 6.44
CA HIS A 110 -30.04 -5.79 5.16
C HIS A 110 -31.32 -6.64 5.07
N ILE A 111 -31.67 -7.37 6.14
CA ILE A 111 -32.91 -8.14 6.19
C ILE A 111 -34.12 -7.21 6.13
N SER A 112 -34.14 -6.12 6.90
CA SER A 112 -35.27 -5.16 6.89
C SER A 112 -35.48 -4.51 5.51
N GLN A 113 -34.40 -4.18 4.80
CA GLN A 113 -34.48 -3.61 3.45
C GLN A 113 -34.99 -4.64 2.46
N LYS A 114 -34.52 -5.89 2.54
CA LYS A 114 -34.98 -6.98 1.69
C LYS A 114 -36.46 -7.27 1.86
N VAL A 115 -36.96 -7.30 3.10
CA VAL A 115 -38.39 -7.50 3.41
C VAL A 115 -39.25 -6.36 2.83
N VAL A 116 -38.79 -5.11 2.97
CA VAL A 116 -39.48 -3.95 2.37
C VAL A 116 -39.48 -4.02 0.85
N ASP A 117 -38.35 -4.36 0.24
CA ASP A 117 -38.24 -4.50 -1.22
C ASP A 117 -39.10 -5.65 -1.77
N GLU A 118 -39.20 -6.77 -1.04
CA GLU A 118 -40.07 -7.90 -1.36
C GLU A 118 -41.54 -7.49 -1.26
N ALA A 119 -41.96 -6.83 -0.17
CA ALA A 119 -43.32 -6.33 -0.01
C ALA A 119 -43.70 -5.30 -1.10
N VAL A 120 -42.78 -4.42 -1.51
CA VAL A 120 -43.00 -3.44 -2.59
C VAL A 120 -43.10 -4.13 -3.97
N LYS A 121 -42.34 -5.21 -4.19
CA LYS A 121 -42.42 -6.01 -5.42
C LYS A 121 -43.73 -6.79 -5.51
N GLU A 122 -44.18 -7.39 -4.42
CA GLU A 122 -45.45 -8.15 -4.38
C GLU A 122 -46.68 -7.26 -4.59
N VAL A 123 -46.65 -6.01 -4.11
CA VAL A 123 -47.74 -5.04 -4.28
C VAL A 123 -47.72 -4.38 -5.69
N GLY A 124 -46.78 -4.74 -6.56
CA GLY A 124 -46.75 -4.25 -7.94
C GLY A 124 -46.24 -2.81 -8.06
N GLY A 125 -45.11 -2.48 -7.43
CA GLY A 125 -44.09 -1.53 -7.88
C GLY A 125 -44.42 -0.05 -8.20
N SER A 126 -45.68 0.42 -8.16
CA SER A 126 -46.00 1.73 -8.77
C SER A 126 -47.13 2.56 -8.12
N GLN A 127 -47.41 2.41 -6.83
CA GLN A 127 -48.14 3.47 -6.12
C GLN A 127 -47.14 4.40 -5.43
N LYS A 128 -46.97 5.60 -5.99
CA LYS A 128 -46.24 6.70 -5.33
C LYS A 128 -46.93 6.97 -4.00
N LEU A 129 -46.30 6.54 -2.92
CA LEU A 129 -46.76 6.79 -1.56
C LEU A 129 -46.89 8.30 -1.36
N THR A 130 -48.05 8.75 -0.88
CA THR A 130 -48.23 10.12 -0.42
C THR A 130 -47.27 10.39 0.75
N SER A 131 -46.97 11.66 1.05
CA SER A 131 -46.01 12.02 2.12
C SER A 131 -46.37 11.45 3.50
N ARG A 132 -47.65 11.12 3.75
CA ARG A 132 -48.12 10.45 4.96
C ARG A 132 -47.82 8.96 4.95
N GLU A 133 -48.19 8.27 3.87
CA GLU A 133 -47.94 6.83 3.70
C GLU A 133 -46.44 6.51 3.70
N ALA A 134 -45.60 7.39 3.15
CA ALA A 134 -44.15 7.24 3.21
C ALA A 134 -43.60 7.29 4.65
N LYS A 135 -44.20 8.10 5.54
CA LYS A 135 -43.83 8.16 6.97
C LYS A 135 -44.32 6.91 7.72
N ASP A 136 -45.51 6.42 7.37
CA ASP A 136 -46.08 5.22 7.98
C ASP A 136 -45.27 3.97 7.59
N VAL A 137 -44.91 3.81 6.30
CA VAL A 137 -44.00 2.75 5.81
C VAL A 137 -42.61 2.88 6.46
N ALA A 138 -42.11 4.11 6.65
CA ALA A 138 -40.85 4.34 7.35
C ALA A 138 -40.91 4.06 8.86
N ASN A 139 -42.09 4.06 9.48
CA ASN A 139 -42.26 3.67 10.87
C ASN A 139 -42.40 2.15 10.99
N MET A 140 -43.18 1.52 10.10
CA MET A 140 -43.29 0.06 10.01
C MET A 140 -41.92 -0.59 9.73
N SER A 141 -41.08 0.00 8.88
CA SER A 141 -39.73 -0.51 8.60
C SER A 141 -38.75 -0.34 9.77
N LYS A 142 -38.98 0.60 10.70
CA LYS A 142 -38.19 0.72 11.94
C LYS A 142 -38.62 -0.32 12.97
N ASP A 143 -39.92 -0.58 13.07
CA ASP A 143 -40.45 -1.55 14.02
C ASP A 143 -40.02 -2.98 13.64
N THR A 144 -40.09 -3.34 12.35
CA THR A 144 -39.58 -4.63 11.84
C THR A 144 -38.07 -4.77 12.04
N PHE A 145 -37.31 -3.70 11.84
CA PHE A 145 -35.88 -3.69 12.10
C PHE A 145 -35.55 -3.93 13.59
N LEU A 146 -36.31 -3.31 14.50
CA LEU A 146 -36.14 -3.53 15.94
C LEU A 146 -36.57 -4.93 16.38
N GLU A 147 -37.59 -5.51 15.73
CA GLU A 147 -38.04 -6.88 15.95
C GLU A 147 -36.96 -7.91 15.57
N ILE A 148 -36.35 -7.74 14.38
CA ILE A 148 -35.21 -8.56 13.92
C ILE A 148 -34.02 -8.47 14.87
N LEU A 149 -33.76 -7.29 15.45
CA LEU A 149 -32.69 -7.10 16.44
C LEU A 149 -32.99 -7.73 17.81
N LYS A 150 -34.26 -7.76 18.23
CA LYS A 150 -34.65 -8.11 19.60
C LYS A 150 -34.72 -9.61 19.88
N GLY A 151 -34.83 -10.50 18.90
CA GLY A 151 -34.99 -11.90 19.28
C GLY A 151 -34.91 -13.02 18.23
N GLU A 152 -35.23 -12.81 16.96
CA GLU A 152 -35.61 -14.00 16.16
C GLU A 152 -34.45 -14.71 15.44
N HIS A 153 -33.33 -14.06 15.16
CA HIS A 153 -32.26 -14.65 14.34
C HIS A 153 -30.99 -15.09 15.11
N ASN A 154 -30.99 -15.00 16.44
CA ASN A 154 -29.85 -15.40 17.28
C ASN A 154 -29.88 -16.88 17.70
N SER A 155 -30.99 -17.60 17.47
CA SER A 155 -31.19 -19.00 17.90
C SER A 155 -30.77 -20.06 16.88
N GLU A 156 -30.42 -19.71 15.64
CA GLU A 156 -30.23 -20.68 14.55
C GLU A 156 -28.78 -20.85 14.06
N SER A 157 -27.76 -20.26 14.71
CA SER A 157 -26.35 -20.43 14.27
C SER A 157 -25.33 -20.80 15.36
N CYS A 158 -25.79 -21.30 16.50
CA CYS A 158 -24.93 -21.91 17.50
C CYS A 158 -25.56 -23.21 17.99
N GLY A 159 -25.42 -24.27 17.18
CA GLY A 159 -25.92 -25.57 17.61
C GLY A 159 -25.71 -26.74 16.67
N GLU A 160 -24.73 -26.76 15.77
CA GLU A 160 -24.28 -28.04 15.16
C GLU A 160 -22.79 -27.97 14.80
N GLU A 161 -21.92 -28.47 15.67
CA GLU A 161 -20.74 -29.25 15.29
C GLU A 161 -20.51 -30.31 16.40
N SER A 162 -20.55 -31.58 16.00
CA SER A 162 -19.98 -32.72 16.74
C SER A 162 -18.47 -32.77 16.54
#